data_AF-A0A1H8XTH9-F1
#
_entry.id   AF-A0A1H8XTH9-F1
#
_cell.length_a   1.000
_cell.length_b   1.000
_cell.length_c   1.000
_cell.angle_alpha   90.00
_cell.angle_beta   90.00
_cell.angle_gamma   90.00
#
_symmetry.space_group_name_H-M   'P 1'
#
loop_
_entity.id
_entity.type
_entity.pdbx_description
1 polymer ?
#
loop_
_entity_poly.entity_id
_entity_poly.type
_entity_poly.pdbx_seq_one_letter_code
_entity_poly.pdbx_strand_id
1 'polypeptide(L)'
;MTPRALLLLLLLATGTSQAASLRCGSALVSTGSTTHEVRSKCGDPLSVTPLGERQVTDGYGYRQVEFVEEWAYGPWNGMLYFLTFRGGRLDQVDSKRAN
;
A
#
# COMPACT_ATOMS: atom_id res chain seq x y z
N MET A 1 5.41 -34.35 -24.95
CA MET A 1 4.68 -33.44 -24.04
C MET A 1 3.78 -32.56 -24.90
N THR A 2 2.47 -32.60 -24.68
CA THR A 2 1.48 -31.97 -25.56
C THR A 2 1.48 -30.45 -25.37
N PRO A 3 1.53 -29.64 -26.46
CA PRO A 3 1.62 -28.18 -26.37
C PRO A 3 0.41 -27.53 -25.67
N ARG A 4 -0.73 -28.22 -25.66
CA ARG A 4 -1.93 -27.83 -24.89
C ARG A 4 -1.70 -27.82 -23.38
N ALA A 5 -0.97 -28.80 -22.84
CA ALA A 5 -0.68 -28.85 -21.41
C ALA A 5 0.24 -27.70 -20.97
N LEU A 6 1.17 -27.30 -21.85
CA LEU A 6 2.06 -26.17 -21.61
C LEU A 6 1.31 -24.83 -21.60
N LEU A 7 0.31 -24.68 -22.48
CA LEU A 7 -0.53 -23.47 -22.54
C LEU A 7 -1.41 -23.33 -21.28
N LEU A 8 -2.00 -24.43 -20.80
CA LEU A 8 -2.78 -24.45 -19.55
C LEU A 8 -1.93 -24.10 -18.32
N LEU A 9 -0.68 -24.59 -18.25
CA LEU A 9 0.24 -24.23 -17.16
C LEU A 9 0.62 -22.74 -17.18
N LEU A 10 0.78 -22.15 -18.36
CA LEU A 10 1.15 -20.74 -18.50
C LEU A 10 0.02 -19.79 -18.08
N LEU A 11 -1.24 -20.17 -18.32
CA LEU A 11 -2.41 -19.38 -17.85
C LEU A 11 -2.58 -19.42 -16.34
N LEU A 12 -2.17 -20.50 -15.66
CA LEU A 12 -2.23 -20.57 -14.19
C LEU A 12 -1.10 -19.78 -13.50
N ALA A 13 -0.08 -19.35 -14.24
CA ALA A 13 1.07 -18.62 -13.71
C ALA A 13 0.86 -17.10 -13.60
N THR A 14 -0.34 -16.58 -13.89
CA THR A 14 -0.65 -15.16 -13.68
C THR A 14 -0.75 -14.88 -12.18
N GLY A 15 0.34 -14.40 -11.59
CA GLY A 15 0.40 -14.03 -10.18
C GLY A 15 -0.58 -12.91 -9.83
N THR A 16 -1.17 -12.98 -8.63
CA THR A 16 -2.00 -11.92 -8.08
C THR A 16 -1.11 -10.80 -7.52
N SER A 17 -1.00 -9.69 -8.24
CA SER A 17 -0.39 -8.48 -7.68
C SER A 17 -1.38 -7.84 -6.71
N GLN A 18 -1.05 -7.81 -5.41
CA GLN A 18 -1.87 -7.14 -4.41
C GLN A 18 -1.52 -5.65 -4.41
N ALA A 19 -2.43 -4.83 -4.93
CA ALA A 19 -2.35 -3.38 -4.85
C ALA A 19 -3.24 -2.87 -3.72
N ALA A 20 -2.67 -2.08 -2.82
CA ALA A 20 -3.40 -1.34 -1.81
C ALA A 20 -4.17 -0.20 -2.49
N SER A 21 -5.40 0.05 -2.04
CA SER A 21 -6.19 1.20 -2.48
C SER A 21 -7.15 1.67 -1.39
N LEU A 22 -7.36 2.98 -1.33
CA LEU A 22 -8.32 3.61 -0.44
C LEU A 22 -9.07 4.70 -1.18
N ARG A 23 -10.39 4.75 -0.97
CA ARG A 23 -11.24 5.81 -1.50
C ARG A 23 -11.53 6.85 -0.42
N CYS A 24 -11.20 8.10 -0.72
CA CYS A 24 -11.45 9.25 0.13
C CYS A 24 -12.47 10.16 -0.56
N GLY A 25 -13.75 9.96 -0.25
CA GLY A 25 -14.86 10.61 -0.97
C GLY A 25 -14.93 10.16 -2.44
N SER A 26 -14.71 11.08 -3.38
CA SER A 26 -14.61 10.77 -4.82
C SER A 26 -13.18 10.45 -5.28
N ALA A 27 -12.17 10.76 -4.47
CA ALA A 27 -10.77 10.53 -4.81
C ALA A 27 -10.32 9.11 -4.47
N LEU A 28 -9.36 8.60 -5.24
CA LEU A 28 -8.72 7.30 -5.02
C LEU A 28 -7.21 7.50 -4.83
N VAL A 29 -6.67 6.84 -3.81
CA VAL A 29 -5.23 6.64 -3.61
C VAL A 29 -4.91 5.16 -3.72
N SER A 30 -3.72 4.84 -4.19
CA SER A 30 -3.29 3.47 -4.43
C SER A 30 -1.83 3.26 -4.04
N THR A 31 -1.36 2.01 -4.05
CA THR A 31 0.06 1.70 -3.88
C THR A 31 0.93 2.63 -4.74
N GLY A 32 1.95 3.22 -4.13
CA GLY A 32 2.87 4.17 -4.75
C GLY A 32 2.47 5.64 -4.62
N SER A 33 1.21 5.97 -4.27
CA SER A 33 0.78 7.35 -4.00
C SER A 33 1.66 7.97 -2.92
N THR A 34 2.10 9.21 -3.12
CA THR A 34 2.97 9.88 -2.13
C THR A 34 2.17 10.32 -0.90
N THR A 35 2.84 10.49 0.24
CA THR A 35 2.23 11.10 1.44
C THR A 35 1.56 12.44 1.14
N HIS A 36 2.15 13.26 0.26
CA HIS A 36 1.55 14.53 -0.20
C HIS A 36 0.26 14.31 -0.99
N GLU A 37 0.26 13.38 -1.94
CA GLU A 37 -0.92 13.05 -2.73
C GLU A 37 -2.04 12.50 -1.85
N VAL A 38 -1.72 11.62 -0.90
CA VAL A 38 -2.70 11.08 0.06
C VAL A 38 -3.28 12.19 0.91
N ARG A 39 -2.45 13.07 1.49
CA ARG A 39 -2.94 14.22 2.28
C ARG A 39 -3.79 15.16 1.44
N SER A 40 -3.42 15.42 0.19
CA SER A 40 -4.20 16.27 -0.72
C SER A 40 -5.57 15.67 -1.07
N LYS A 41 -5.69 14.35 -1.18
CA LYS A 41 -6.93 13.66 -1.57
C LYS A 41 -7.80 13.26 -0.39
N CYS A 42 -7.20 12.91 0.74
CA CYS A 42 -7.86 12.35 1.92
C CYS A 42 -7.94 13.32 3.10
N GLY A 43 -7.25 14.47 3.02
CA GLY A 43 -7.09 15.39 4.14
C GLY A 43 -6.04 14.93 5.14
N ASP A 44 -5.98 15.62 6.27
CA ASP A 44 -5.05 15.27 7.35
C ASP A 44 -5.48 13.98 8.06
N PRO A 45 -4.52 13.10 8.41
CA PRO A 45 -4.80 11.89 9.17
C PRO A 45 -5.14 12.22 10.64
N LEU A 46 -5.82 11.30 11.30
CA LEU A 46 -6.04 11.34 12.75
C LEU A 46 -4.72 11.24 13.53
N SER A 47 -3.80 10.41 13.06
CA SER A 47 -2.49 10.22 13.67
C SER A 47 -1.47 9.80 12.62
N VAL A 48 -0.21 10.16 12.87
CA VAL A 48 0.97 9.69 12.15
C VAL A 48 1.90 9.04 13.15
N THR A 49 2.15 7.74 12.98
CA THR A 49 2.98 6.94 13.88
C THR A 49 4.23 6.48 13.13
N PRO A 50 5.43 6.94 13.49
CA PRO A 50 6.66 6.38 12.95
C PRO A 50 6.84 4.94 13.47
N LEU A 51 6.92 3.97 12.57
CA LEU A 51 7.10 2.56 12.91
C LEU A 51 8.56 2.12 12.87
N GLY A 52 9.44 2.90 12.24
CA GLY A 52 10.88 2.67 12.21
C GLY A 52 11.46 2.80 10.81
N GLU A 53 12.47 1.99 10.51
CA GLU A 53 13.18 2.01 9.24
C GLU A 53 13.38 0.58 8.71
N ARG A 54 13.41 0.45 7.38
CA ARG A 54 13.69 -0.80 6.69
C ARG A 54 14.88 -0.63 5.75
N GLN A 55 15.83 -1.56 5.81
CA GLN A 55 16.88 -1.66 4.80
C GLN A 55 16.34 -2.36 3.55
N VAL A 56 16.44 -1.68 2.41
CA VAL A 56 16.12 -2.22 1.09
C VAL A 56 17.41 -2.24 0.28
N THR A 57 17.68 -3.34 -0.39
CA THR A 57 18.84 -3.43 -1.30
C THR A 57 18.33 -3.30 -2.72
N ASP A 58 18.90 -2.36 -3.49
CA ASP A 58 18.54 -2.18 -4.89
C ASP A 58 19.16 -3.25 -5.80
N GLY A 59 18.85 -3.20 -7.10
CA GLY A 59 19.36 -4.16 -8.08
C GLY A 59 20.89 -4.09 -8.31
N TYR A 60 21.56 -3.06 -7.79
CA TYR A 60 23.01 -2.87 -7.88
C TYR A 60 23.72 -3.21 -6.56
N GLY A 61 22.99 -3.66 -5.53
CA GLY A 61 23.55 -4.04 -4.24
C GLY A 61 23.71 -2.88 -3.25
N TYR A 62 23.23 -1.67 -3.59
CA TYR A 62 23.26 -0.55 -2.65
C TYR A 62 22.13 -0.69 -1.63
N ARG A 63 22.48 -0.49 -0.35
CA ARG A 63 21.51 -0.47 0.74
C ARG A 63 20.93 0.93 0.90
N GLN A 64 19.62 1.02 0.82
CA GLN A 64 18.83 2.21 1.08
C GLN A 64 18.02 2.00 2.36
N VAL A 65 17.86 3.06 3.14
CA VAL A 65 17.05 3.05 4.36
C VAL A 65 15.74 3.77 4.05
N GLU A 66 14.64 3.06 4.19
CA GLU A 66 13.29 3.60 4.02
C GLU A 66 12.63 3.78 5.39
N PHE A 67 12.18 4.99 5.68
CA PHE A 67 11.34 5.23 6.85
C PHE A 67 9.96 4.62 6.64
N VAL A 68 9.44 4.00 7.70
CA VAL A 68 8.13 3.38 7.75
C VAL A 68 7.26 4.17 8.71
N GLU A 69 6.10 4.59 8.23
CA GLU A 69 5.11 5.34 9.00
C GLU A 69 3.74 4.72 8.80
N GLU A 70 2.89 4.75 9.83
CA GLU A 70 1.49 4.40 9.75
C GLU A 70 0.64 5.64 9.96
N TRP A 71 -0.32 5.89 9.07
CA TRP A 71 -1.27 6.98 9.18
C TRP A 71 -2.67 6.42 9.42
N ALA A 72 -3.38 6.96 10.41
CA ALA A 72 -4.76 6.55 10.69
C ALA A 72 -5.77 7.55 10.09
N TYR A 73 -6.82 7.04 9.47
CA TYR A 73 -7.94 7.80 8.90
C TYR A 73 -9.29 7.25 9.35
N GLY A 74 -10.34 8.06 9.20
CA GLY A 74 -11.71 7.71 9.58
C GLY A 74 -12.08 8.20 10.99
N PRO A 75 -13.01 7.52 11.69
CA PRO A 75 -13.86 6.47 11.14
C PRO A 75 -14.78 7.03 10.04
N TRP A 76 -14.78 6.41 8.87
CA TRP A 76 -15.74 6.71 7.80
C TRP A 76 -16.69 5.53 7.66
N ASN A 77 -18.00 5.78 7.76
CA ASN A 77 -19.02 4.72 7.79
C ASN A 77 -18.72 3.62 8.82
N GLY A 78 -18.16 3.99 9.98
CA GLY A 78 -17.82 3.06 11.06
C GLY A 78 -16.52 2.27 10.87
N MET A 79 -15.66 2.65 9.92
CA MET A 79 -14.36 1.98 9.66
C MET A 79 -13.19 2.93 9.84
N LEU A 80 -12.19 2.51 10.62
CA LEU A 80 -10.86 3.08 10.67
C LEU A 80 -10.00 2.49 9.54
N TYR A 81 -9.11 3.30 9.00
CA TYR A 81 -8.16 2.91 7.96
C TYR A 81 -6.73 3.20 8.42
N PHE A 82 -5.84 2.26 8.22
CA PHE A 82 -4.43 2.35 8.60
C PHE A 82 -3.58 2.23 7.34
N LEU A 83 -2.89 3.30 7.00
CA LEU A 83 -2.09 3.43 5.79
C LEU A 83 -0.62 3.33 6.16
N THR A 84 0.05 2.28 5.69
CA THR A 84 1.50 2.13 5.89
C THR A 84 2.23 2.76 4.71
N PHE A 85 3.10 3.72 5.01
CA PHE A 85 4.00 4.35 4.08
C PHE A 85 5.41 3.79 4.24
N ARG A 86 6.10 3.59 3.12
CA ARG A 86 7.53 3.26 3.08
C ARG A 86 8.23 4.21 2.14
N GLY A 87 9.28 4.88 2.62
CA GLY A 87 9.99 5.89 1.82
C GLY A 87 9.06 7.02 1.32
N GLY A 88 8.02 7.34 2.09
CA GLY A 88 7.03 8.37 1.73
C GLY A 88 6.00 7.95 0.68
N ARG A 89 5.89 6.66 0.35
CA ARG A 89 4.89 6.13 -0.59
C ARG A 89 3.97 5.12 0.08
N LEU A 90 2.69 5.18 -0.26
CA LEU A 90 1.67 4.27 0.22
C LEU A 90 2.02 2.86 -0.23
N ASP A 91 2.14 1.95 0.72
CA ASP A 91 2.49 0.57 0.46
C ASP A 91 1.33 -0.37 0.83
N GLN A 92 0.69 -0.14 1.98
CA GLN A 92 -0.39 -1.00 2.49
C GLN A 92 -1.56 -0.16 3.03
N VAL A 93 -2.77 -0.70 2.89
CA VAL A 93 -4.00 -0.16 3.46
C VAL A 93 -4.70 -1.28 4.23
N ASP A 94 -4.85 -1.11 5.54
CA ASP A 94 -5.64 -1.97 6.40
C ASP A 94 -6.88 -1.22 6.91
N SER A 95 -7.89 -1.96 7.36
CA SER A 95 -9.08 -1.36 7.95
C SER A 95 -9.63 -2.15 9.12
N LYS A 96 -10.23 -1.45 10.08
CA LYS A 96 -10.85 -2.04 11.28
C LYS A 96 -12.16 -1.34 11.58
N ARG A 97 -13.19 -2.09 11.98
CA ARG A 97 -14.44 -1.50 12.46
C ARG A 97 -14.18 -0.72 13.75
N ALA A 98 -14.67 0.52 13.81
CA ALA A 98 -14.72 1.30 15.04
C ALA A 98 -15.71 0.63 16.00
N ASN A 99 -15.24 0.30 17.20
CA ASN A 99 -16.00 -0.42 18.22
C ASN A 99 -16.80 0.54 19.09
#